data_AF-A0A3C2BU27-F1
#
_entry.id   AF-A0A3C2BU27-F1
#
_cell.length_a   1.000
_cell.length_b   1.000
_cell.length_c   1.000
_cell.angle_alpha   90.00
_cell.angle_beta   90.00
_cell.angle_gamma   90.00
#
_symmetry.space_group_name_H-M   'P 1'
#
loop_
_entity.id
_entity.type
_entity.pdbx_description
1 polymer ?
#
loop_
_entity_poly.entity_id
_entity_poly.type
_entity_poly.pdbx_seq_one_letter_code
_entity_poly.pdbx_strand_id
1 'polypeptide(L)' 'MSETTARKFNLLPMLGHTKGKRSPVTCALKCDNACAGDVCNTSSNSYFRDIASATMSRRAALGFGAAGALAVVLGSA' A
#
# COMPACT_ATOMS: atom_id res chain seq x y z
N MET A 1 -12.97 -3.69 1.02
CA MET A 1 -12.16 -2.91 1.98
C MET A 1 -12.78 -1.52 2.07
N SER A 2 -13.16 -1.08 3.27
CA SER A 2 -13.67 0.27 3.49
C SER A 2 -12.65 1.29 3.01
N GLU A 3 -13.02 2.02 1.96
CA GLU A 3 -12.42 3.29 1.62
C GLU A 3 -12.65 4.20 2.83
N THR A 4 -11.68 4.20 3.74
CA THR A 4 -11.64 5.14 4.86
C THR A 4 -11.50 6.47 4.17
N THR A 5 -12.56 7.29 4.19
CA THR A 5 -12.55 8.66 3.68
C THR A 5 -11.29 9.33 4.18
N ALA A 6 -10.28 9.42 3.31
CA ALA A 6 -9.03 10.05 3.65
C ALA A 6 -9.41 11.49 3.98
N ARG A 7 -9.26 11.87 5.25
CA ARG A 7 -9.37 13.27 5.65
C ARG A 7 -8.32 14.00 4.84
N LYS A 8 -8.71 14.63 3.73
CA LYS A 8 -7.85 15.49 2.92
C LYS A 8 -7.54 16.70 3.77
N PHE A 9 -6.44 16.64 4.51
CA PHE A 9 -5.89 17.81 5.16
C PHE A 9 -5.31 18.69 4.05
N ASN A 10 -6.06 19.70 3.61
CA ASN A 10 -5.66 20.58 2.51
C ASN A 10 -4.29 21.24 2.76
N LEU A 11 -3.94 21.50 4.03
CA LEU A 11 -2.65 22.07 4.44
C LEU A 11 -1.53 21.02 4.61
N LEU A 12 -1.87 19.73 4.68
CA LEU A 12 -0.95 18.63 4.96
C LEU A 12 -1.26 17.41 4.07
N PRO A 13 -1.18 17.55 2.73
CA PRO A 13 -1.66 16.56 1.77
C PRO A 13 -0.96 15.19 1.88
N MET A 14 0.23 15.14 2.48
CA MET A 14 1.01 13.92 2.65
C MET A 14 0.95 13.31 4.05
N LEU A 15 0.15 13.88 4.97
CA LEU A 15 -0.01 13.34 6.33
C LEU A 15 -0.66 11.96 6.28
N GLY A 16 0.04 10.94 6.80
CA GLY A 16 -0.42 9.54 6.76
C GLY A 16 -0.18 8.81 5.43
N HIS A 17 0.18 9.52 4.36
CA HIS A 17 0.52 8.93 3.05
C HIS A 17 1.96 8.44 2.96
N THR A 18 2.89 9.09 3.67
CA THR A 18 4.31 8.70 3.64
C THR A 18 4.58 7.46 4.50
N LYS A 19 5.44 6.56 4.03
CA LYS A 19 5.90 5.36 4.75
C LYS A 19 7.43 5.25 4.69
N GLY A 20 8.04 4.68 5.73
CA GLY A 20 9.48 4.42 5.80
C GLY A 20 10.32 5.69 5.91
N LYS A 21 11.40 5.79 5.11
CA LYS A 21 12.35 6.93 5.12
C LYS A 21 11.80 8.22 4.48
N ARG A 22 10.61 8.19 3.89
CA ARG A 22 9.99 9.39 3.30
C ARG A 22 9.24 10.18 4.36
N SER A 23 9.49 11.49 4.42
CA SER A 23 8.75 12.43 5.26
C SER A 23 7.82 13.30 4.40
N PRO A 24 6.71 13.83 4.95
CA PRO A 24 5.80 14.73 4.22
C PRO A 24 6.53 15.95 3.62
N VAL A 25 7.49 16.51 4.36
CA VAL A 25 8.28 17.66 3.90
C VAL A 25 9.14 17.32 2.67
N THR A 26 9.73 16.11 2.61
CA THR A 26 10.49 15.71 1.41
C THR A 26 9.61 15.56 0.18
N CYS A 27 8.36 15.11 0.33
CA CYS A 27 7.41 15.02 -0.78
C CYS A 27 7.00 16.41 -1.30
N ALA A 28 6.77 17.37 -0.41
CA ALA A 28 6.47 18.74 -0.80
C ALA A 28 7.66 19.38 -1.54
N LEU A 29 8.87 19.27 -0.98
CA LEU A 29 10.05 19.96 -1.53
C LEU A 29 10.62 19.31 -2.80
N LYS A 30 10.41 18.00 -3.02
CA LYS A 30 11.00 17.28 -4.16
C LYS A 30 10.04 17.05 -5.32
N CYS A 31 8.77 16.81 -5.03
CA CYS A 31 7.79 16.37 -6.04
C CYS A 31 6.45 17.10 -5.93
N ASP A 32 6.39 18.19 -5.17
CA ASP A 32 5.17 18.99 -4.95
C ASP A 32 3.92 18.14 -4.60
N ASN A 33 4.11 17.17 -3.69
CA ASN A 33 3.03 16.28 -3.25
C ASN A 33 2.29 15.54 -4.39
N ALA A 34 2.96 15.25 -5.50
CA ALA A 34 2.34 14.56 -6.65
C ALA A 34 1.57 13.27 -6.30
N CYS A 35 1.97 12.57 -5.23
CA CYS A 35 1.28 11.36 -4.75
C CYS A 35 -0.09 11.62 -4.07
N ALA A 36 -0.46 12.87 -3.80
CA ALA A 36 -1.75 13.26 -3.22
C ALA A 36 -2.83 13.54 -4.28
N GLY A 37 -2.43 13.64 -5.55
CA GLY A 37 -3.34 13.77 -6.69
C GLY A 37 -3.86 12.43 -7.20
N ASP A 38 -4.82 12.50 -8.11
CA ASP A 38 -5.36 11.31 -8.78
C ASP A 38 -4.33 10.70 -9.75
N VAL A 39 -4.53 9.43 -10.10
CA VAL A 39 -3.61 8.76 -11.01
C VAL A 39 -3.89 9.21 -12.45
N CYS A 40 -2.87 9.75 -13.13
CA CYS A 40 -2.99 10.34 -14.47
C CYS A 40 -3.22 9.34 -15.62
N ASN A 41 -3.52 8.06 -15.34
CA ASN A 41 -3.78 7.11 -16.42
C ASN A 41 -5.23 7.28 -16.89
N THR A 42 -5.41 7.63 -18.16
CA THR A 42 -6.72 7.79 -18.79
C THR A 42 -7.16 6.56 -19.59
N SER A 43 -6.31 5.53 -19.65
CA SER A 43 -6.62 4.28 -20.33
C SER A 43 -7.77 3.54 -19.63
N SER A 44 -8.56 2.81 -20.42
CA SER A 44 -9.59 1.89 -19.91
C SER A 44 -9.04 0.59 -19.34
N ASN A 45 -7.72 0.36 -19.39
CA ASN A 45 -7.09 -0.83 -18.86
C ASN A 45 -7.01 -0.79 -17.32
N SER A 46 -7.20 -1.94 -16.68
CA SER A 46 -7.02 -2.10 -15.23
C SER A 46 -5.54 -1.98 -14.82
N TYR A 47 -5.27 -1.42 -13.63
CA TYR A 47 -3.91 -1.41 -13.11
C TYR A 47 -3.46 -2.81 -12.70
N PHE A 48 -2.20 -3.13 -12.99
CA PHE A 48 -1.58 -4.36 -12.53
C PHE A 48 -1.65 -4.54 -11.02
N ARG A 49 -1.49 -3.46 -10.24
CA ARG A 49 -1.64 -3.49 -8.78
C ARG A 49 -2.99 -4.09 -8.38
N ASP A 50 -4.05 -3.70 -9.06
CA ASP A 50 -5.41 -4.08 -8.70
C ASP A 50 -5.63 -5.56 -9.08
N ILE A 51 -5.17 -5.98 -10.26
CA ILE A 51 -5.14 -7.40 -10.68
C ILE A 51 -4.38 -8.27 -9.67
N ALA A 52 -3.16 -7.87 -9.31
CA ALA A 52 -2.33 -8.62 -8.37
C ALA A 52 -2.94 -8.65 -6.95
N SER A 53 -3.55 -7.54 -6.51
CA SER A 53 -4.19 -7.46 -5.20
C SER A 53 -5.49 -8.27 -5.11
N ALA A 54 -6.16 -8.48 -6.24
CA ALA A 54 -7.35 -9.33 -6.33
C ALA A 54 -7.00 -10.82 -6.16
N THR A 55 -5.81 -11.24 -6.63
CA THR A 55 -5.38 -12.63 -6.53
C THR A 55 -4.61 -12.92 -5.25
N MET A 56 -3.78 -11.98 -4.77
CA MET A 56 -2.92 -12.20 -3.60
C MET A 56 -2.78 -10.96 -2.72
N SER A 57 -3.09 -11.11 -1.44
CA SER A 57 -2.84 -10.10 -0.40
C SER A 57 -1.55 -10.37 0.37
N ARG A 58 -0.87 -9.30 0.82
CA ARG A 58 0.29 -9.39 1.72
C ARG A 58 -0.03 -10.16 2.99
N ARG A 59 -1.25 -10.00 3.54
CA ARG A 59 -1.67 -10.71 4.75
C ARG A 59 -1.83 -12.21 4.49
N ALA A 60 -2.36 -12.60 3.35
CA ALA A 60 -2.48 -14.00 2.96
C ALA A 60 -1.09 -14.63 2.78
N ALA A 61 -0.18 -13.96 2.05
CA ALA A 61 1.19 -14.42 1.86
C ALA A 61 1.94 -14.59 3.19
N LEU A 62 1.87 -13.61 4.09
CA LEU A 62 2.48 -13.72 5.43
C LEU A 62 1.82 -14.80 6.28
N GLY A 63 0.49 -14.95 6.20
CA GLY A 63 -0.25 -15.98 6.92
C GLY A 63 0.14 -17.40 6.48
N PHE A 64 0.21 -17.65 5.17
CA PHE A 64 0.68 -18.93 4.62
C PHE A 64 2.13 -19.19 4.95
N GLY A 65 3.00 -18.17 4.89
CA GLY A 65 4.40 -18.31 5.30
C GLY A 65 4.55 -18.70 6.77
N ALA A 66 3.78 -18.06 7.66
CA ALA A 66 3.77 -18.40 9.08
C ALA A 66 3.22 -19.82 9.33
N ALA A 67 2.11 -20.19 8.68
CA ALA A 67 1.55 -21.54 8.78
C ALA A 67 2.51 -22.61 8.27
N GLY A 68 3.21 -22.36 7.16
CA GLY A 68 4.24 -23.25 6.63
C GLY A 68 5.41 -23.43 7.60
N ALA A 69 5.91 -22.34 8.19
CA ALA A 69 6.97 -22.41 9.20
C ALA A 69 6.54 -23.22 10.44
N LEU A 70 5.31 -23.01 10.93
CA LEU A 70 4.74 -23.78 12.04
C LEU A 70 4.59 -25.26 11.68
N ALA A 71 4.13 -25.58 10.48
CA ALA A 71 3.99 -26.97 10.01
C ALA A 71 5.35 -27.68 9.96
N VAL A 72 6.42 -27.00 9.54
CA VAL A 72 7.78 -27.57 9.56
C VAL A 72 8.22 -27.87 10.99
N VAL A 73 8.04 -26.92 11.92
CA VAL A 73 8.45 -27.08 13.33
C VAL A 73 7.66 -28.16 14.05
N LEU A 74 6.33 -28.19 13.89
CA LEU A 74 5.45 -29.14 14.57
C LEU A 74 5.43 -30.52 13.91
N GLY A 75 5.65 -30.60 12.59
CA GLY A 75 5.72 -31.86 11.86
C GLY A 75 7.06 -32.59 12.00
N SER A 76 8.10 -31.90 12.49
CA SER A 76 9.39 -32.49 12.85
C SER A 76 9.50 -32.89 14.33
N ALA A 77 8.45 -32.72 15.12
CA ALA A 77 8.37 -33.09 16.54
C ALA A 77 7.77 -34.50 16.73
#